data_AF-A0A2M6GGQ9-F1
#
_entry.id   AF-A0A2M6GGQ9-F1
#
_cell.length_a   1.000
_cell.length_b   1.000
_cell.length_c   1.000
_cell.angle_alpha   90.00
_cell.angle_beta   90.00
_cell.angle_gamma   90.00
#
_symmetry.space_group_name_H-M   'P 1'
#
loop_
_entity.id
_entity.type
_entity.pdbx_description
1 polymer ?
#
loop_
_entity_poly.entity_id
_entity_poly.type
_entity_poly.pdbx_seq_one_letter_code
_entity_poly.pdbx_strand_id
1 'polypeptide(L)'
;MITTHFSLLQVNSSAVASTLGTANPVSIAMFFLFVAVTLYITYWAAKKTKTGSEFYAAGRNISGFQNGLALAGDYMSAASFLGIAGMVATKGYDGLIYSIGFLVGWPLIMFLIAEPLRNLGKYTFADVVAYRLRQR
;
A
#
# COMPACT_ATOMS: atom_id res chain seq x y z
N MET A 1 -53.06 13.06 40.23
CA MET A 1 -53.00 13.56 38.84
C MET A 1 -51.65 14.24 38.69
N ILE A 2 -50.73 13.61 37.95
CA ILE A 2 -49.37 14.02 37.47
C ILE A 2 -48.49 12.76 37.55
N THR A 3 -48.72 11.81 36.64
CA THR A 3 -47.78 10.73 36.32
C THR A 3 -48.09 10.30 34.89
N THR A 4 -47.46 10.97 33.92
CA THR A 4 -47.32 10.55 32.52
C THR A 4 -46.76 11.76 31.78
N HIS A 5 -45.47 11.80 31.48
CA HIS A 5 -44.87 12.44 30.29
C HIS A 5 -43.34 12.25 30.33
N PHE A 6 -42.88 11.00 30.47
CA PHE A 6 -41.50 10.61 30.17
C PHE A 6 -41.50 9.41 29.22
N SER A 7 -42.17 9.59 28.08
CA SER A 7 -42.02 8.74 26.91
C SER A 7 -41.81 9.68 25.73
N LEU A 8 -40.63 9.63 25.10
CA LEU A 8 -40.33 9.94 23.69
C LEU A 8 -38.85 10.34 23.51
N LEU A 9 -37.95 9.46 23.92
CA LEU A 9 -36.64 9.31 23.29
C LEU A 9 -36.36 7.81 23.18
N GLN A 10 -37.23 7.14 22.42
CA GLN A 10 -36.90 5.84 21.86
C GLN A 10 -35.79 6.11 20.84
N VAL A 11 -34.54 6.12 21.32
CA VAL A 11 -33.38 5.96 20.45
C VAL A 11 -33.65 4.65 19.72
N ASN A 12 -33.97 4.75 18.43
CA ASN A 12 -33.89 3.60 17.53
C ASN A 12 -32.42 3.18 17.51
N SER A 13 -32.03 2.38 18.51
CA SER A 13 -30.89 1.51 18.44
C SER A 13 -31.25 0.46 17.39
N SER A 14 -31.16 0.85 16.11
CA SER A 14 -30.95 -0.09 15.03
C SER A 14 -29.65 -0.79 15.39
N ALA A 15 -29.75 -1.89 16.14
CA ALA A 15 -28.65 -2.81 16.31
C ALA A 15 -28.19 -3.10 14.88
N VAL A 16 -26.99 -2.64 14.53
CA VAL A 16 -26.35 -3.00 13.28
C VAL A 16 -26.26 -4.51 13.32
N ALA A 17 -27.22 -5.19 12.69
CA ALA A 17 -27.24 -6.62 12.59
C ALA A 17 -25.95 -7.00 11.86
N SER A 18 -24.99 -7.50 12.61
CA SER A 18 -23.70 -7.88 12.07
C SER A 18 -23.94 -9.14 11.23
N THR A 19 -23.75 -9.01 9.92
CA THR A 19 -23.76 -10.13 8.97
C THR A 19 -22.47 -10.97 9.07
N LEU A 20 -21.97 -11.15 10.30
CA LEU A 20 -20.80 -11.96 10.61
C LEU A 20 -21.13 -13.43 10.33
N GLY A 21 -20.63 -13.95 9.21
CA GLY A 21 -20.77 -15.37 8.83
C GLY A 21 -21.62 -15.64 7.59
N THR A 22 -22.31 -14.64 7.03
CA THR A 22 -23.02 -14.77 5.75
C THR A 22 -22.12 -14.36 4.60
N ALA A 23 -21.85 -15.29 3.68
CA ALA A 23 -21.10 -15.00 2.46
C ALA A 23 -21.84 -13.93 1.66
N ASN A 24 -21.20 -12.76 1.49
CA ASN A 24 -21.76 -11.70 0.67
C ASN A 24 -21.32 -11.91 -0.80
N PRO A 25 -22.23 -12.37 -1.68
CA PRO A 25 -21.87 -12.67 -3.07
C PRO A 25 -21.37 -11.43 -3.82
N VAL A 26 -21.82 -10.23 -3.43
CA VAL A 26 -21.37 -8.97 -4.03
C VAL A 26 -19.91 -8.69 -3.68
N SER A 27 -19.51 -8.86 -2.41
CA SER A 27 -18.11 -8.67 -1.98
C SER A 27 -17.17 -9.67 -2.66
N ILE A 28 -17.59 -10.93 -2.77
CA ILE A 28 -16.84 -11.99 -3.44
C ILE A 28 -16.67 -11.66 -4.94
N ALA A 29 -17.76 -11.26 -5.60
CA ALA A 29 -17.72 -10.86 -7.01
C ALA A 29 -16.79 -9.65 -7.23
N MET A 30 -16.86 -8.63 -6.37
CA MET A 30 -15.97 -7.46 -6.44
C MET A 30 -14.49 -7.83 -6.21
N PHE A 31 -14.19 -8.75 -5.30
CA PHE A 31 -12.84 -9.24 -5.08
C PHE A 31 -12.28 -9.90 -6.35
N PHE A 32 -13.00 -10.84 -6.94
CA PHE A 32 -12.55 -11.51 -8.16
C PHE A 32 -12.48 -10.56 -9.36
N LEU A 33 -13.42 -9.62 -9.48
CA LEU A 33 -13.36 -8.58 -10.51
C LEU A 33 -12.08 -7.74 -10.37
N PHE A 34 -11.77 -7.28 -9.16
CA PHE A 34 -10.56 -6.50 -8.90
C PHE A 34 -9.29 -7.29 -9.25
N VAL A 35 -9.20 -8.55 -8.82
CA VAL A 35 -8.06 -9.45 -9.15
C VAL A 35 -7.95 -9.69 -10.66
N ALA A 36 -9.07 -9.93 -11.34
CA ALA A 36 -9.06 -10.15 -12.79
C ALA A 36 -8.59 -8.91 -13.55
N VAL A 37 -9.06 -7.72 -13.15
CA VAL A 37 -8.66 -6.45 -13.75
C VAL A 37 -7.17 -6.17 -13.52
N THR A 38 -6.66 -6.35 -12.31
CA THR A 38 -5.22 -6.13 -12.03
C THR A 38 -4.35 -7.09 -12.83
N LEU A 39 -4.67 -8.38 -12.85
CA LEU A 39 -3.96 -9.38 -13.66
C LEU A 39 -4.01 -9.08 -15.15
N TYR A 40 -5.16 -8.65 -15.66
CA TYR A 40 -5.32 -8.26 -17.07
C TYR A 40 -4.40 -7.09 -17.43
N ILE A 41 -4.40 -6.03 -16.61
CA ILE A 41 -3.54 -4.85 -16.82
C ILE A 41 -2.06 -5.25 -16.76
N THR A 42 -1.65 -6.04 -15.75
CA THR A 42 -0.26 -6.49 -15.60
C THR A 42 0.17 -7.36 -16.78
N TYR A 43 -0.66 -8.30 -17.23
CA TYR A 43 -0.37 -9.15 -18.38
C TYR A 43 -0.24 -8.34 -19.68
N TRP A 44 -1.15 -7.40 -19.91
CA TRP A 44 -1.10 -6.51 -21.06
C TRP A 44 0.14 -5.62 -21.05
N ALA A 45 0.52 -5.09 -19.89
CA ALA A 45 1.74 -4.31 -19.72
C ALA A 45 2.99 -5.17 -19.95
N ALA A 46 3.04 -6.38 -19.40
CA ALA A 46 4.17 -7.30 -19.55
C ALA A 46 4.44 -7.68 -21.01
N LYS A 47 3.40 -7.81 -21.84
CA LYS A 47 3.54 -8.07 -23.29
C LYS A 47 4.23 -6.95 -24.07
N LYS A 48 4.24 -5.72 -23.55
CA LYS A 48 4.84 -4.56 -24.23
C LYS A 48 6.35 -4.43 -23.96
N THR A 49 6.86 -5.11 -22.95
CA THR A 49 8.27 -5.04 -22.54
C THR A 49 9.09 -6.07 -23.31
N LYS A 50 10.11 -5.63 -24.07
CA LYS A 50 10.90 -6.52 -24.95
C LYS A 50 12.38 -6.57 -24.59
N THR A 51 12.90 -5.55 -23.91
CA THR A 51 14.33 -5.44 -23.55
C THR A 51 14.53 -5.32 -22.03
N GLY A 52 15.74 -5.64 -21.55
CA GLY A 52 16.06 -5.53 -20.12
C GLY A 52 15.99 -4.10 -19.59
N SER A 53 16.33 -3.08 -20.40
CA SER A 53 16.19 -1.68 -20.01
C SER A 53 14.72 -1.22 -19.94
N GLU A 54 13.85 -1.75 -20.80
CA GLU A 54 12.40 -1.55 -20.69
C GLU A 54 11.83 -2.28 -19.47
N PHE A 55 12.36 -3.46 -19.11
CA PHE A 55 11.91 -4.21 -17.95
C PHE A 55 12.32 -3.57 -16.62
N TYR A 56 13.58 -3.19 -16.48
CA TYR A 56 14.12 -2.68 -15.21
C TYR A 56 13.98 -1.17 -15.05
N ALA A 57 13.96 -0.40 -16.14
CA ALA A 57 13.96 1.07 -16.09
C ALA A 57 12.86 1.69 -16.94
N ALA A 58 11.95 0.91 -17.55
CA ALA A 58 10.91 1.40 -18.46
C ALA A 58 11.48 2.35 -19.54
N GLY A 59 12.70 2.05 -20.02
CA GLY A 59 13.41 2.87 -20.99
C GLY A 59 13.74 4.30 -20.52
N ARG A 60 13.67 4.58 -19.21
CA ARG A 60 13.81 5.92 -18.60
C ARG A 60 12.74 6.93 -19.04
N ASN A 61 11.58 6.46 -19.51
CA ASN A 61 10.50 7.31 -20.04
C ASN A 61 9.33 7.57 -19.06
N ILE A 62 9.47 7.19 -17.77
CA ILE A 62 8.41 7.36 -16.77
C ILE A 62 8.52 8.74 -16.12
N SER A 63 7.40 9.46 -16.05
CA SER A 63 7.34 10.77 -15.39
C SER A 63 7.54 10.65 -13.88
N GLY A 64 8.07 11.71 -13.25
CA GLY A 64 8.29 11.73 -11.80
C GLY A 64 7.02 11.48 -10.99
N PHE A 65 5.87 11.96 -11.48
CA PHE A 65 4.57 11.74 -10.83
C PHE A 65 4.13 10.27 -10.91
N GLN A 66 4.24 9.63 -12.08
CA GLN A 66 3.91 8.21 -12.23
C GLN A 66 4.80 7.33 -11.36
N ASN A 67 6.11 7.63 -11.31
CA ASN A 67 7.04 6.94 -10.43
C ASN A 67 6.69 7.13 -8.96
N GLY A 68 6.37 8.37 -8.56
CA GLY A 68 5.94 8.68 -7.19
C GLY A 68 4.65 7.96 -6.79
N LEU A 69 3.67 7.90 -7.69
CA LEU A 69 2.40 7.21 -7.44
C LEU A 69 2.59 5.69 -7.34
N ALA A 70 3.43 5.11 -8.20
CA ALA A 70 3.75 3.68 -8.14
C ALA A 70 4.41 3.33 -6.80
N LEU A 71 5.41 4.11 -6.37
CA LEU A 71 6.11 3.88 -5.11
C LEU A 71 5.21 4.10 -3.89
N ALA A 72 4.32 5.10 -3.93
CA ALA A 72 3.31 5.29 -2.90
C ALA A 72 2.35 4.10 -2.80
N GLY A 73 1.95 3.53 -3.95
CA GLY A 73 1.13 2.32 -4.01
C GLY A 73 1.80 1.11 -3.34
N ASP A 74 3.08 0.86 -3.66
CA ASP A 74 3.86 -0.21 -3.03
C ASP A 74 4.02 -0.01 -1.52
N TYR A 75 4.21 1.25 -1.10
CA TYR A 75 4.32 1.61 0.30
C TYR A 75 3.02 1.36 1.08
N MET A 76 1.86 1.58 0.45
CA MET A 76 0.52 1.38 1.03
C MET A 76 0.03 -0.08 0.99
N SER A 77 0.89 -1.05 0.70
CA SER A 77 0.54 -2.47 0.68
C SER A 77 -0.28 -2.93 1.91
N ALA A 78 -1.08 -3.98 1.73
CA ALA A 78 -1.94 -4.55 2.78
C ALA A 78 -1.16 -4.89 4.07
N ALA A 79 0.12 -5.27 3.93
CA ALA A 79 1.00 -5.51 5.06
C ALA A 79 1.25 -4.25 5.90
N SER A 80 1.44 -3.09 5.26
CA SER A 80 1.59 -1.80 5.94
C SER A 80 0.30 -1.39 6.63
N PHE A 81 -0.85 -1.50 5.93
CA PHE A 81 -2.15 -1.14 6.48
C PHE A 81 -2.53 -2.01 7.70
N LEU A 82 -2.53 -3.34 7.53
CA LEU A 82 -2.85 -4.28 8.61
C LEU A 82 -1.76 -4.29 9.70
N GLY A 83 -0.50 -4.11 9.33
CA GLY A 83 0.62 -4.09 10.27
C GLY A 83 0.55 -2.92 11.24
N ILE A 84 0.32 -1.70 10.73
CA ILE A 84 0.12 -0.53 11.58
C ILE A 84 -1.17 -0.63 12.38
N ALA A 85 -2.29 -1.03 11.77
CA ALA A 85 -3.55 -1.21 12.48
C ALA A 85 -3.43 -2.24 13.62
N GLY A 86 -2.76 -3.37 13.37
CA GLY A 86 -2.48 -4.40 14.37
C GLY A 86 -1.54 -3.93 15.46
N MET A 87 -0.52 -3.14 15.12
CA MET A 87 0.40 -2.56 16.11
C MET A 87 -0.31 -1.56 17.03
N VAL A 88 -1.17 -0.70 16.48
CA VAL A 88 -1.97 0.25 17.27
C VAL A 88 -3.00 -0.49 18.12
N ALA A 89 -3.65 -1.53 17.59
CA ALA A 89 -4.61 -2.33 18.34
C ALA A 89 -3.97 -3.05 19.55
N THR A 90 -2.68 -3.40 19.47
CA THR A 90 -1.97 -4.14 20.54
C THR A 90 -1.16 -3.25 21.48
N LYS A 91 -0.53 -2.18 20.98
CA LYS A 91 0.36 -1.29 21.76
C LYS A 91 -0.23 0.10 22.02
N GLY A 92 -1.43 0.37 21.54
CA GLY A 92 -2.09 1.66 21.73
C GLY A 92 -1.29 2.83 21.13
N TYR A 93 -1.13 3.89 21.91
CA TYR A 93 -0.51 5.15 21.46
C TYR A 93 0.94 5.00 20.99
N ASP A 94 1.72 4.09 21.59
CA ASP A 94 3.11 3.86 21.19
C ASP A 94 3.23 3.30 19.76
N GLY A 95 2.21 2.56 19.31
CA GLY A 95 2.10 2.10 17.92
C GLY A 95 1.98 3.27 16.94
N LEU A 96 1.35 4.38 17.35
CA LEU A 96 1.20 5.58 16.52
C LEU A 96 2.55 6.29 16.33
N ILE A 97 3.37 6.39 17.38
CA ILE A 97 4.72 6.97 17.29
C ILE A 97 5.58 6.17 16.31
N TYR A 98 5.53 4.84 16.38
CA TYR A 98 6.22 3.96 15.43
C TYR A 98 5.72 4.17 13.99
N SER A 99 4.41 4.36 13.82
CA SER A 99 3.79 4.60 12.50
C SER A 99 4.27 5.89 11.85
N ILE A 100 4.46 6.96 12.63
CA ILE A 100 4.99 8.25 12.14
C ILE A 100 6.43 8.07 11.67
N GLY A 101 7.26 7.34 12.44
CA GLY A 101 8.63 7.02 12.04
C GLY A 101 8.69 6.23 10.72
N PHE A 102 7.79 5.26 10.56
CA PHE A 102 7.64 4.51 9.32
C PHE A 102 7.27 5.44 8.15
N LEU A 103 6.25 6.29 8.32
CA LEU A 103 5.73 7.22 7.31
C LEU A 103 6.78 8.24 6.84
N VAL A 104 7.46 8.88 7.79
CA VAL A 104 8.43 9.96 7.51
C VAL A 104 9.78 9.42 7.07
N GLY A 105 10.15 8.22 7.54
CA GLY A 105 11.43 7.59 7.18
C GLY A 105 11.51 7.19 5.71
N TRP A 106 10.39 6.80 5.09
CA TRP A 106 10.40 6.33 3.71
C TRP A 106 10.83 7.40 2.68
N PRO A 107 10.22 8.61 2.62
CA PRO A 107 10.67 9.65 1.71
C PRO A 107 12.11 10.09 2.01
N LEU A 108 12.48 10.17 3.29
CA LEU A 108 13.82 10.58 3.72
C LEU A 108 14.89 9.65 3.13
N ILE A 109 14.73 8.34 3.32
CA ILE A 109 15.63 7.33 2.78
C ILE A 109 15.60 7.35 1.24
N MET A 110 14.42 7.49 0.66
CA MET A 110 14.27 7.53 -0.79
C MET A 110 15.02 8.71 -1.41
N PHE A 111 14.96 9.91 -0.81
CA PHE A 111 15.72 11.06 -1.31
C PHE A 111 17.22 10.92 -1.12
N LEU A 112 17.68 10.39 0.03
CA LEU A 112 19.11 10.23 0.32
C LEU A 112 19.79 9.17 -0.56
N ILE A 113 19.09 8.07 -0.85
CA ILE A 113 19.68 6.90 -1.50
C ILE A 113 19.37 6.84 -3.00
N ALA A 114 18.25 7.41 -3.47
CA ALA A 114 17.85 7.28 -4.87
C ALA A 114 18.86 7.90 -5.85
N GLU A 115 19.44 9.07 -5.53
CA GLU A 115 20.36 9.75 -6.45
C GLU A 115 21.69 8.99 -6.65
N PRO A 116 22.40 8.53 -5.60
CA PRO A 116 23.58 7.67 -5.77
C PRO A 116 23.30 6.40 -6.56
N LEU A 117 22.16 5.73 -6.30
CA LEU A 117 21.77 4.52 -7.03
C LEU A 117 21.47 4.82 -8.50
N ARG A 118 20.77 5.92 -8.79
CA ARG A 118 20.44 6.34 -10.16
C ARG A 118 21.69 6.66 -10.99
N ASN A 119 22.69 7.26 -10.36
CA ASN A 119 23.94 7.67 -11.03
C ASN A 119 24.86 6.48 -11.35
N LEU A 120 24.75 5.34 -10.65
CA LEU A 120 25.54 4.12 -10.90
C LEU A 120 25.10 3.37 -12.17
N GLY A 121 23.90 3.63 -12.68
CA GLY A 121 23.41 3.05 -13.94
C GLY A 121 23.22 1.53 -13.93
N LYS A 122 23.23 0.89 -12.75
CA LYS A 122 22.93 -0.55 -12.56
C LYS A 122 21.44 -0.76 -12.29
N TYR A 123 20.94 -1.93 -12.66
CA TYR A 123 19.51 -2.24 -12.61
C TYR A 123 19.08 -2.94 -11.32
N THR A 124 19.98 -3.65 -10.66
CA THR A 124 19.68 -4.38 -9.41
C THR A 124 20.54 -3.89 -8.25
N PHE A 125 20.03 -4.02 -7.03
CA PHE A 125 20.80 -3.73 -5.83
C PHE A 125 22.03 -4.64 -5.69
N ALA A 126 21.91 -5.90 -6.10
CA ALA A 126 23.02 -6.85 -6.12
C ALA A 126 24.17 -6.36 -7.02
N ASP A 127 23.87 -5.82 -8.20
CA ASP A 127 24.87 -5.25 -9.10
C ASP A 127 25.60 -4.05 -8.49
N VAL A 128 24.87 -3.22 -7.74
CA VAL A 128 25.45 -2.07 -7.03
C VAL A 128 26.42 -2.51 -5.94
N VAL A 129 26.03 -3.51 -5.14
CA VAL A 129 26.88 -4.06 -4.09
C VAL A 129 28.10 -4.76 -4.69
N ALA A 130 27.92 -5.56 -5.74
CA ALA A 130 29.01 -6.23 -6.45
C ALA A 130 29.99 -5.21 -7.08
N TYR A 131 29.47 -4.11 -7.65
CA TYR A 131 30.31 -3.02 -8.15
C TYR A 131 31.16 -2.39 -7.05
N ARG A 132 30.59 -2.14 -5.86
CA ARG A 132 31.32 -1.58 -4.72
C ARG A 132 32.35 -2.55 -4.14
N LEU A 133 32.03 -3.85 -4.06
CA LEU A 133 32.94 -4.87 -3.55
C LEU A 133 34.09 -5.16 -4.51
N ARG A 134 33.88 -5.09 -5.83
CA ARG A 134 34.94 -5.26 -6.84
C ARG A 134 35.87 -4.04 -6.96
N GLN A 135 35.48 -2.91 -6.39
CA GLN A 135 36.34 -1.72 -6.27
C GLN A 135 37.25 -1.75 -5.04
N ARG A 136 37.13 -2.77 -4.17
CA ARG A 136 38.07 -3.06 -3.09
C ARG A 136 39.00 -4.18 -3.48
#